data_AF-A0A4S2JNL5-F1
#
_entry.id   AF-A0A4S2JNL5-F1
#
_cell.length_a   1.000
_cell.length_b   1.000
_cell.length_c   1.000
_cell.angle_alpha   90.00
_cell.angle_beta   90.00
_cell.angle_gamma   90.00
#
_symmetry.space_group_name_H-M   'P 1'
#
loop_
_entity.id
_entity.type
_entity.pdbx_description
1 polymer ?
#
loop_
_entity_poly.entity_id
_entity_poly.type
_entity_poly.pdbx_seq_one_letter_code
_entity_poly.pdbx_strand_id
1 'polypeptide(L)'
;MRHCRNQIEVKLLSETDARHRAEELGLTKEYGTFLSQPSNPEEPPCRRYMYDKKPYPDLPEDSEYRSKVKLQGPFSPVEVRLTHMVTKGMAKVISLDSTSVNSVLLDTCPDSPKGLFLVAQNISRDSKNMSHLILRNTTLLPTTPGLASLVTLIFTPYMELRRSPMGTYYTGALCGLGYNRITEQSLFPDHDLEIIFDVEITMNDLRMINKLRHWMNVAMHFNNRSEIVDDEAHHDMTINCQNQIKNAFKDVIYKTRKKIEPVPVSNFNKWNRYDETLFLVPARETSRKSNVYGLHKALELNEKNDRLEEIIKHLLELEALAHQDPREATIAPVYCKLCLTEVNGIINLRAHLCSEQHTAKQRMIDTTAEFGENLHKLMETLRL
;
A
#
# COMPACT_ATOMS: atom_id res chain seq x y z
N MET A 1 -10.48 14.35 12.73
CA MET A 1 -11.42 13.69 13.66
C MET A 1 -12.82 13.93 13.14
N ARG A 2 -13.51 12.89 12.67
CA ARG A 2 -14.80 13.03 12.00
C ARG A 2 -15.91 13.34 13.01
N HIS A 3 -16.75 14.29 12.67
CA HIS A 3 -17.95 14.62 13.43
C HIS A 3 -19.02 13.57 13.12
N CYS A 4 -19.46 12.80 14.13
CA CYS A 4 -20.72 12.05 14.01
C CYS A 4 -21.82 13.01 13.54
N ARG A 5 -22.59 12.60 12.53
CA ARG A 5 -23.69 13.41 11.97
C ARG A 5 -24.80 13.70 12.98
N ASN A 6 -24.97 12.81 13.95
CA ASN A 6 -25.77 13.05 15.14
C ASN A 6 -24.80 13.11 16.32
N GLN A 7 -24.25 14.30 16.60
CA GLN A 7 -23.56 14.50 17.88
C GLN A 7 -24.60 14.27 18.97
N ILE A 8 -24.43 13.20 19.74
CA ILE A 8 -25.24 13.01 20.93
C ILE A 8 -24.79 14.11 21.90
N GLU A 9 -25.61 15.13 22.02
CA GLU A 9 -25.39 16.22 22.94
C GLU A 9 -26.06 15.85 24.26
N VAL A 10 -25.24 15.59 25.27
CA VAL A 10 -25.71 15.31 26.62
C VAL A 10 -25.61 16.60 27.42
N LYS A 11 -26.74 17.11 27.91
CA LYS A 11 -26.76 18.22 28.87
C LYS A 11 -26.36 17.67 30.24
N LEU A 12 -25.45 18.36 30.92
CA LEU A 12 -24.94 17.95 32.22
C LEU A 12 -25.26 19.00 33.29
N LEU A 13 -25.68 18.50 34.45
CA LEU A 13 -25.74 19.27 35.69
C LEU A 13 -24.33 19.63 36.18
N SER A 14 -24.21 20.57 37.11
CA SER A 14 -22.95 20.74 37.84
C SER A 14 -22.65 19.50 38.69
N GLU A 15 -21.39 19.26 39.03
CA GLU A 15 -20.99 18.12 39.85
C GLU A 15 -21.72 18.13 41.22
N THR A 16 -21.88 19.32 41.82
CA THR A 16 -22.58 19.49 43.09
C THR A 16 -24.06 19.17 42.99
N ASP A 17 -24.72 19.66 41.94
CA ASP A 17 -26.17 19.46 41.74
C ASP A 17 -26.47 18.01 41.35
N ALA A 18 -25.61 17.42 40.50
CA ALA A 18 -25.69 16.00 40.14
C ALA A 18 -25.54 15.10 41.36
N ARG A 19 -24.59 15.42 42.27
CA ARG A 19 -24.38 14.65 43.51
C ARG A 19 -25.56 14.77 44.46
N HIS A 20 -26.05 15.98 44.69
CA HIS A 20 -27.23 16.21 45.53
C HIS A 20 -28.44 15.44 45.01
N ARG A 21 -28.71 15.51 43.70
CA ARG A 21 -29.82 14.79 43.08
C ARG A 21 -29.63 13.27 43.13
N ALA A 22 -28.41 12.78 42.98
CA ALA A 22 -28.10 11.37 43.16
C ALA A 22 -28.35 10.89 44.61
N GLU A 23 -28.09 11.74 45.61
CA GLU A 23 -28.41 11.46 47.01
C GLU A 23 -29.93 11.45 47.27
N GLU A 24 -30.66 12.42 46.72
CA GLU A 24 -32.14 12.49 46.79
C GLU A 24 -32.80 11.26 46.16
N LEU A 25 -32.28 10.82 45.02
CA LEU A 25 -32.73 9.62 44.32
C LEU A 25 -32.21 8.32 44.96
N GLY A 26 -31.41 8.40 46.03
CA GLY A 26 -30.84 7.25 46.73
C GLY A 26 -29.76 6.49 45.97
N LEU A 27 -29.26 7.02 44.85
CA LEU A 27 -28.27 6.38 43.97
C LEU A 27 -26.87 6.28 44.60
N THR A 28 -26.54 7.13 45.56
CA THR A 28 -25.21 7.16 46.20
C THR A 28 -25.02 6.07 47.26
N LYS A 29 -26.11 5.54 47.84
CA LYS A 29 -26.05 4.47 48.87
C LYS A 29 -25.61 3.13 48.27
N GLU A 30 -25.92 2.86 47.01
CA GLU A 30 -25.49 1.65 46.32
C GLU A 30 -24.02 1.72 45.90
N TYR A 31 -23.52 2.89 45.48
CA TYR A 31 -22.13 3.09 45.06
C TYR A 31 -21.11 2.81 46.18
N GLY A 32 -21.42 3.16 47.43
CA GLY A 32 -20.53 2.92 48.58
C GLY A 32 -20.34 1.43 48.92
N THR A 33 -21.36 0.61 48.70
CA THR A 33 -21.33 -0.84 48.98
C THR A 33 -20.49 -1.62 47.95
N PHE A 34 -20.35 -1.09 46.72
CA PHE A 34 -19.63 -1.72 45.61
C PHE A 34 -18.10 -1.79 45.77
N LEU A 35 -17.48 -0.87 46.50
CA LEU A 35 -16.03 -0.90 46.72
C LEU A 35 -15.60 -1.95 47.75
N SER A 36 -16.56 -2.54 48.47
CA SER A 36 -16.29 -3.33 49.68
C SER A 36 -16.73 -4.80 49.59
N GLN A 37 -17.34 -5.25 48.49
CA GLN A 37 -17.79 -6.64 48.35
C GLN A 37 -16.99 -7.40 47.27
N PRO A 38 -16.44 -8.60 47.58
CA PRO A 38 -15.90 -9.50 46.56
C PRO A 38 -17.05 -10.05 45.71
N SER A 39 -16.89 -9.98 44.39
CA SER A 39 -17.86 -10.44 43.40
C SER A 39 -18.12 -11.95 43.52
N ASN A 40 -19.28 -12.33 44.06
CA ASN A 40 -19.75 -13.71 44.07
C ASN A 40 -20.35 -14.03 42.67
N PRO A 41 -19.84 -15.03 41.93
CA PRO A 41 -20.20 -15.24 40.51
C PRO A 41 -21.61 -15.80 40.27
N GLU A 42 -22.32 -16.25 41.30
CA GLU A 42 -23.70 -16.73 41.20
C GLU A 42 -24.76 -15.65 41.47
N GLU A 43 -24.37 -14.47 41.95
CA GLU A 43 -25.30 -13.35 42.10
C GLU A 43 -25.44 -12.61 40.77
N PRO A 44 -26.66 -12.44 40.23
CA PRO A 44 -26.86 -11.62 39.05
C PRO A 44 -26.39 -10.19 39.36
N PRO A 45 -25.66 -9.51 38.45
CA PRO A 45 -25.17 -8.18 38.72
C PRO A 45 -26.34 -7.27 39.07
N CYS A 46 -26.40 -6.81 40.33
CA CYS A 46 -27.47 -5.94 40.88
C CYS A 46 -27.78 -4.72 39.99
N ARG A 47 -26.84 -4.32 39.13
CA ARG A 47 -26.88 -3.15 38.24
C ARG A 47 -28.03 -3.08 37.24
N ARG A 48 -28.78 -4.16 36.99
CA ARG A 48 -29.88 -4.14 36.01
C ARG A 48 -31.25 -3.77 36.60
N TYR A 49 -31.44 -3.89 37.92
CA TYR A 49 -32.80 -3.88 38.47
C TYR A 49 -33.45 -2.50 38.67
N MET A 50 -32.69 -1.41 38.80
CA MET A 50 -33.27 -0.07 38.99
C MET A 50 -33.74 0.58 37.68
N TYR A 51 -33.06 0.33 36.55
CA TYR A 51 -33.38 0.97 35.27
C TYR A 51 -34.43 0.21 34.44
N ASP A 52 -34.89 -0.94 34.92
CA ASP A 52 -35.91 -1.76 34.24
C ASP A 52 -37.31 -1.58 34.85
N LYS A 53 -37.43 -0.89 35.99
CA LYS A 53 -38.70 -0.67 36.70
C LYS A 53 -39.22 0.75 36.48
N LYS A 54 -40.36 0.86 35.79
CA LYS A 54 -41.11 2.11 35.62
C LYS A 54 -41.92 2.46 36.88
N PRO A 55 -42.12 3.74 37.21
CA PRO A 55 -41.73 4.92 36.44
C PRO A 55 -40.27 5.34 36.68
N TYR A 56 -39.66 5.91 35.64
CA TYR A 56 -38.34 6.51 35.74
C TYR A 56 -38.40 7.84 36.51
N PRO A 57 -37.32 8.25 37.19
CA PRO A 57 -37.24 9.58 37.77
C PRO A 57 -37.42 10.66 36.71
N ASP A 58 -38.09 11.75 37.07
CA ASP A 58 -38.25 12.90 36.20
C ASP A 58 -36.91 13.56 35.88
N LEU A 59 -36.75 14.00 34.63
CA LEU A 59 -35.55 14.69 34.18
C LEU A 59 -35.46 16.09 34.82
N PRO A 60 -34.24 16.61 35.06
CA PRO A 60 -34.04 18.00 35.49
C PRO A 60 -34.70 19.00 34.57
N GLU A 61 -35.12 20.14 35.14
CA GLU A 61 -35.58 21.25 34.32
C GLU A 61 -34.44 21.75 33.43
N ASP A 62 -34.80 22.29 32.27
CA ASP A 62 -33.82 22.75 31.28
C ASP A 62 -32.90 23.87 31.80
N SER A 63 -33.34 24.59 32.83
CA SER A 63 -32.63 25.65 33.55
C SER A 63 -31.50 25.14 34.48
N GLU A 64 -31.56 23.88 34.91
CA GLU A 64 -30.61 23.28 35.86
C GLU A 64 -29.31 22.84 35.18
N TYR A 65 -29.33 22.58 33.86
CA TYR A 65 -28.14 22.15 33.12
C TYR A 65 -27.14 23.30 32.95
N ARG A 66 -25.88 23.02 33.32
CA ARG A 66 -24.79 24.03 33.29
C ARG A 66 -23.83 23.85 32.14
N SER A 67 -23.73 22.65 31.58
CA SER A 67 -22.82 22.36 30.49
C SER A 67 -23.42 21.36 29.50
N LYS A 68 -22.78 21.26 28.33
CA LYS A 68 -23.15 20.31 27.29
C LYS A 68 -21.91 19.57 26.82
N VAL A 69 -21.98 18.25 26.76
CA VAL A 69 -20.92 17.40 26.22
C VAL A 69 -21.38 16.78 24.92
N LYS A 70 -20.51 16.88 23.93
CA LYS A 70 -20.70 16.27 22.61
C LYS A 70 -20.00 14.93 22.60
N LEU A 71 -20.78 13.86 22.63
CA LEU A 71 -20.24 12.51 22.50
C LEU A 71 -19.94 12.22 21.03
N GLN A 72 -18.74 11.71 20.77
CA GLN A 72 -18.43 11.03 19.52
C GLN A 72 -18.74 9.54 19.71
N GLY A 73 -19.32 8.94 18.67
CA GLY A 73 -19.60 7.52 18.66
C GLY A 73 -18.31 6.69 18.80
N PRO A 74 -18.44 5.41 19.17
CA PRO A 74 -17.29 4.54 19.35
C PRO A 74 -16.49 4.42 18.05
N PHE A 75 -15.17 4.56 18.14
CA PHE A 75 -14.27 4.28 17.03
C PHE A 75 -14.04 2.77 16.95
N SER A 76 -14.15 2.21 15.74
CA SER A 76 -13.85 0.80 15.51
C SER A 76 -12.36 0.63 15.24
N PRO A 77 -11.65 -0.30 15.91
CA PRO A 77 -10.24 -0.53 15.65
C PRO A 77 -9.98 -1.08 14.24
N VAL A 78 -11.00 -1.62 13.57
CA VAL A 78 -10.92 -2.08 12.17
C VAL A 78 -11.24 -0.98 11.16
N GLU A 79 -11.47 0.26 11.58
CA GLU A 79 -11.68 1.37 10.65
C GLU A 79 -10.39 1.70 9.89
N VAL A 80 -10.46 1.74 8.56
CA VAL A 80 -9.29 1.93 7.70
C VAL A 80 -8.94 3.40 7.57
N ARG A 81 -7.65 3.69 7.75
CA ARG A 81 -7.06 4.98 7.38
C ARG A 81 -6.46 4.89 5.98
N LEU A 82 -6.94 5.74 5.08
CA LEU A 82 -6.41 5.83 3.73
C LEU A 82 -5.11 6.65 3.71
N THR A 83 -4.16 6.20 2.90
CA THR A 83 -2.92 6.90 2.57
C THR A 83 -2.87 7.20 1.08
N HIS A 84 -2.17 8.26 0.70
CA HIS A 84 -2.03 8.66 -0.70
C HIS A 84 -0.92 7.83 -1.37
N MET A 85 -1.13 7.30 -2.58
CA MET A 85 -0.10 6.46 -3.21
C MET A 85 1.17 7.23 -3.63
N VAL A 86 1.08 8.53 -3.91
CA VAL A 86 2.27 9.36 -4.21
C VAL A 86 2.96 9.78 -2.92
N THR A 87 4.30 9.67 -2.90
CA THR A 87 5.18 9.98 -1.76
C THR A 87 4.92 11.36 -1.14
N LYS A 88 4.77 12.42 -1.95
CA LYS A 88 4.46 13.77 -1.43
C LYS A 88 3.07 13.89 -0.79
N GLY A 89 2.14 13.01 -1.18
CA GLY A 89 0.80 12.93 -0.60
C GLY A 89 0.73 12.15 0.71
N MET A 90 1.75 11.34 1.05
CA MET A 90 1.73 10.48 2.24
C MET A 90 1.61 11.26 3.56
N ALA A 91 2.13 12.50 3.60
CA ALA A 91 2.00 13.38 4.76
C ALA A 91 0.62 14.05 4.88
N LYS A 92 -0.25 13.91 3.88
CA LYS A 92 -1.58 14.52 3.87
C LYS A 92 -2.56 13.64 4.63
N VAL A 93 -3.44 14.27 5.40
CA VAL A 93 -4.55 13.58 6.06
C VAL A 93 -5.67 13.41 5.04
N ILE A 94 -6.13 12.18 4.85
CA ILE A 94 -7.22 11.88 3.91
C ILE A 94 -8.50 11.62 4.69
N SER A 95 -9.59 12.25 4.26
CA SER A 95 -10.95 11.89 4.66
C SER A 95 -11.82 11.68 3.43
N LEU A 96 -12.82 10.83 3.61
CA LEU A 96 -13.88 10.64 2.64
C LEU A 96 -15.00 11.63 2.95
N ASP A 97 -15.58 12.22 1.93
CA ASP A 97 -16.75 13.07 2.11
C ASP A 97 -17.84 12.30 2.87
N SER A 98 -18.46 12.95 3.84
CA SER A 98 -19.49 12.33 4.68
C SER A 98 -20.67 11.79 3.86
N THR A 99 -20.94 12.37 2.68
CA THR A 99 -21.99 11.94 1.75
C THR A 99 -21.59 10.75 0.90
N SER A 100 -20.32 10.34 0.92
CA SER A 100 -19.86 9.14 0.22
C SER A 100 -20.44 7.88 0.86
N VAL A 101 -20.86 6.94 0.01
CA VAL A 101 -21.22 5.57 0.43
C VAL A 101 -20.06 4.83 1.09
N ASN A 102 -18.82 5.20 0.75
CA ASN A 102 -17.62 4.65 1.35
C ASN A 102 -17.17 5.45 2.57
N SER A 103 -17.98 6.38 3.10
CA SER A 103 -17.55 7.29 4.18
C SER A 103 -16.96 6.55 5.38
N VAL A 104 -17.43 5.34 5.69
CA VAL A 104 -16.78 4.45 6.67
C VAL A 104 -16.25 3.23 5.93
N LEU A 105 -14.94 2.99 6.03
CA LEU A 105 -14.28 1.80 5.51
C LEU A 105 -13.83 0.94 6.67
N LEU A 106 -14.19 -0.33 6.66
CA LEU A 106 -13.79 -1.30 7.66
C LEU A 106 -12.93 -2.36 6.98
N ASP A 107 -11.79 -2.68 7.59
CA ASP A 107 -10.97 -3.81 7.17
C ASP A 107 -11.59 -5.10 7.72
N THR A 108 -12.11 -5.93 6.82
CA THR A 108 -12.67 -7.23 7.17
C THR A 108 -11.58 -8.30 7.37
N CYS A 109 -10.33 -8.02 6.98
CA CYS A 109 -9.22 -8.97 7.02
C CYS A 109 -7.92 -8.28 7.46
N PRO A 110 -7.83 -7.78 8.71
CA PRO A 110 -6.65 -7.05 9.20
C PRO A 110 -5.36 -7.89 9.20
N ASP A 111 -5.47 -9.21 9.28
CA ASP A 111 -4.33 -10.13 9.20
C ASP A 111 -3.78 -10.27 7.77
N SER A 112 -4.48 -9.73 6.77
CA SER A 112 -4.03 -9.73 5.39
C SER A 112 -3.12 -8.52 5.15
N PRO A 113 -1.92 -8.69 4.56
CA PRO A 113 -1.09 -7.56 4.15
C PRO A 113 -1.69 -6.75 2.99
N LYS A 114 -2.92 -7.07 2.58
CA LYS A 114 -3.61 -6.48 1.45
C LYS A 114 -4.26 -5.17 1.88
N GLY A 115 -3.72 -4.06 1.36
CA GLY A 115 -4.39 -2.77 1.49
C GLY A 115 -5.70 -2.71 0.69
N LEU A 116 -6.62 -1.86 1.15
CA LEU A 116 -7.76 -1.43 0.35
C LEU A 116 -7.28 -0.49 -0.77
N PHE A 117 -7.77 -0.69 -1.99
CA PHE A 117 -7.50 0.20 -3.10
C PHE A 117 -8.74 1.02 -3.43
N LEU A 118 -8.66 2.34 -3.27
CA LEU A 118 -9.77 3.26 -3.51
C LEU A 118 -9.35 4.33 -4.51
N VAL A 119 -10.22 4.58 -5.48
CA VAL A 119 -10.06 5.67 -6.45
C VAL A 119 -11.11 6.73 -6.17
N ALA A 120 -10.71 8.00 -6.27
CA ALA A 120 -11.60 9.14 -6.14
C ALA A 120 -11.60 9.91 -7.47
N GLN A 121 -12.79 10.30 -7.93
CA GLN A 121 -12.89 11.19 -9.09
C GLN A 121 -12.41 12.60 -8.74
N ASN A 122 -12.82 13.10 -7.57
CA ASN A 122 -12.55 14.47 -7.15
C ASN A 122 -11.83 14.50 -5.81
N ILE A 123 -10.70 15.21 -5.78
CA ILE A 123 -9.91 15.45 -4.57
C ILE A 123 -9.97 16.95 -4.29
N SER A 124 -10.53 17.33 -3.15
CA SER A 124 -10.59 18.72 -2.70
C SER A 124 -9.74 18.94 -1.47
N ARG A 125 -9.17 20.12 -1.33
CA ARG A 125 -8.46 20.53 -0.12
C ARG A 125 -9.47 21.13 0.86
N ASP A 126 -9.31 20.82 2.13
CA ASP A 126 -10.07 21.48 3.18
C ASP A 126 -9.67 22.97 3.24
N SER A 127 -10.65 23.86 3.27
CA SER A 127 -10.43 25.30 3.31
C SER A 127 -9.73 25.75 4.60
N LYS A 128 -9.89 25.00 5.70
CA LYS A 128 -9.27 25.31 6.99
C LYS A 128 -7.91 24.65 7.18
N ASN A 129 -7.64 23.57 6.46
CA ASN A 129 -6.41 22.80 6.61
C ASN A 129 -5.89 22.32 5.24
N MET A 130 -4.86 22.99 4.72
CA MET A 130 -4.24 22.65 3.44
C MET A 130 -3.56 21.27 3.41
N SER A 131 -3.31 20.63 4.56
CA SER A 131 -2.80 19.26 4.63
C SER A 131 -3.91 18.20 4.63
N HIS A 132 -5.17 18.62 4.69
CA HIS A 132 -6.33 17.74 4.71
C HIS A 132 -6.99 17.66 3.31
N LEU A 133 -7.10 16.44 2.80
CA LEU A 133 -7.72 16.12 1.53
C LEU A 133 -9.06 15.42 1.76
N ILE A 134 -10.10 15.89 1.07
CA ILE A 134 -11.45 15.34 1.10
C ILE A 134 -11.73 14.71 -0.27
N LEU A 135 -11.94 13.39 -0.27
CA LEU A 135 -12.24 12.61 -1.47
C LEU A 135 -13.75 12.53 -1.71
N ARG A 136 -14.17 12.76 -2.95
CA ARG A 136 -15.57 12.68 -3.42
C ARG A 136 -15.68 11.73 -4.61
N ASN A 137 -16.89 11.19 -4.80
CA ASN A 137 -17.22 10.24 -5.86
C ASN A 137 -16.20 9.10 -5.91
N THR A 138 -16.18 8.33 -4.83
CA THR A 138 -15.15 7.32 -4.59
C THR A 138 -15.64 5.93 -4.96
N THR A 139 -14.77 5.14 -5.57
CA THR A 139 -14.99 3.72 -5.87
C THR A 139 -13.97 2.89 -5.11
N LEU A 140 -14.46 2.01 -4.24
CA LEU A 140 -13.64 1.00 -3.60
C LEU A 140 -13.45 -0.15 -4.60
N LEU A 141 -12.21 -0.47 -4.91
CA LEU A 141 -11.85 -1.55 -5.83
C LEU A 141 -11.64 -2.87 -5.07
N PRO A 142 -11.83 -4.02 -5.72
CA PRO A 142 -11.62 -5.32 -5.09
C PRO A 142 -10.18 -5.48 -4.58
N THR A 143 -10.01 -6.19 -3.47
CA THR A 143 -8.71 -6.52 -2.84
C THR A 143 -7.99 -7.67 -3.55
N THR A 144 -8.04 -7.68 -4.88
CA THR A 144 -7.35 -8.67 -5.71
C THR A 144 -5.85 -8.36 -5.73
N PRO A 145 -4.97 -9.32 -5.37
CA PRO A 145 -3.52 -9.11 -5.42
C PRO A 145 -3.06 -8.62 -6.78
N GLY A 146 -2.17 -7.63 -6.81
CA GLY A 146 -1.68 -7.02 -8.04
C GLY A 146 -2.63 -6.04 -8.72
N LEU A 147 -3.88 -5.89 -8.28
CA LEU A 147 -4.84 -5.04 -8.99
C LEU A 147 -4.37 -3.58 -9.04
N ALA A 148 -3.89 -3.02 -7.93
CA ALA A 148 -3.38 -1.66 -7.88
C ALA A 148 -2.21 -1.46 -8.87
N SER A 149 -1.28 -2.43 -8.91
CA SER A 149 -0.15 -2.44 -9.83
C SER A 149 -0.60 -2.51 -11.29
N LEU A 150 -1.52 -3.43 -11.62
CA LEU A 150 -2.02 -3.62 -12.98
C LEU A 150 -2.81 -2.40 -13.47
N VAL A 151 -3.72 -1.86 -12.65
CA VAL A 151 -4.49 -0.67 -13.01
C VAL A 151 -3.54 0.50 -13.28
N THR A 152 -2.54 0.71 -12.42
CA THR A 152 -1.56 1.79 -12.63
C THR A 152 -0.78 1.59 -13.92
N LEU A 153 -0.27 0.37 -14.18
CA LEU A 153 0.45 0.05 -15.42
C LEU A 153 -0.45 0.20 -16.66
N ILE A 154 -1.74 -0.14 -16.60
CA ILE A 154 -2.64 -0.03 -17.75
C ILE A 154 -2.85 1.44 -18.14
N PHE A 155 -3.01 2.33 -17.16
CA PHE A 155 -3.43 3.72 -17.42
C PHE A 155 -2.31 4.76 -17.32
N THR A 156 -1.14 4.42 -16.77
CA THR A 156 -0.03 5.38 -16.65
C THR A 156 0.46 5.85 -18.03
N PRO A 157 0.74 7.14 -18.23
CA PRO A 157 1.22 7.63 -19.52
C PRO A 157 2.64 7.16 -19.81
N TYR A 158 3.52 7.21 -18.81
CA TYR A 158 4.88 6.70 -18.87
C TYR A 158 5.18 5.81 -17.67
N MET A 159 6.03 4.82 -17.84
CA MET A 159 6.54 4.02 -16.72
C MET A 159 7.94 3.50 -16.96
N GLU A 160 8.65 3.25 -15.87
CA GLU A 160 9.96 2.63 -15.85
C GLU A 160 9.95 1.52 -14.80
N LEU A 161 10.21 0.29 -15.23
CA LEU A 161 10.20 -0.88 -14.35
C LEU A 161 11.36 -0.83 -13.34
N ARG A 162 11.22 -1.55 -12.25
CA ARG A 162 12.27 -1.85 -11.28
C ARG A 162 12.52 -3.34 -11.29
N ARG A 163 13.80 -3.72 -11.33
CA ARG A 163 14.23 -5.11 -11.21
C ARG A 163 14.63 -5.42 -9.77
N SER A 164 14.65 -6.70 -9.43
CA SER A 164 15.37 -7.19 -8.26
C SER A 164 16.84 -6.76 -8.35
N PRO A 165 17.57 -6.69 -7.24
CA PRO A 165 19.00 -6.35 -7.26
C PRO A 165 19.83 -7.31 -8.13
N MET A 166 19.36 -8.55 -8.31
CA MET A 166 19.95 -9.52 -9.23
C MET A 166 19.36 -9.46 -10.65
N GLY A 167 18.45 -8.53 -10.96
CA GLY A 167 17.89 -8.41 -12.31
C GLY A 167 16.99 -9.57 -12.75
N THR A 168 16.66 -10.54 -11.87
CA THR A 168 15.99 -11.80 -12.23
C THR A 168 14.46 -11.70 -12.31
N TYR A 169 13.85 -10.68 -11.68
CA TYR A 169 12.40 -10.43 -11.75
C TYR A 169 12.08 -8.95 -11.53
N TYR A 170 10.85 -8.52 -11.83
CA TYR A 170 10.40 -7.15 -11.56
C TYR A 170 9.89 -6.99 -10.13
N THR A 171 10.36 -5.96 -9.44
CA THR A 171 9.99 -5.60 -8.06
C THR A 171 8.98 -4.47 -7.99
N GLY A 172 8.83 -3.70 -9.07
CA GLY A 172 7.93 -2.56 -9.10
C GLY A 172 8.00 -1.76 -10.40
N ALA A 173 7.35 -0.61 -10.41
CA ALA A 173 7.45 0.39 -11.48
C ALA A 173 7.31 1.81 -10.93
N LEU A 174 8.10 2.73 -11.47
CA LEU A 174 7.86 4.16 -11.33
C LEU A 174 6.93 4.60 -12.46
N CYS A 175 5.78 5.17 -12.11
CA CYS A 175 4.73 5.57 -13.05
C CYS A 175 4.49 7.07 -12.96
N GLY A 176 4.31 7.76 -14.09
CA GLY A 176 4.13 9.21 -14.10
C GLY A 176 4.14 9.77 -15.52
N LEU A 177 4.43 11.07 -15.65
CA LEU A 177 4.58 11.73 -16.96
C LEU A 177 5.95 11.44 -17.61
N GLY A 178 6.86 10.81 -16.87
CA GLY A 178 8.23 10.53 -17.31
C GLY A 178 9.19 11.66 -16.94
N TYR A 179 10.31 11.75 -17.64
CA TYR A 179 11.41 12.64 -17.33
C TYR A 179 11.89 13.44 -18.54
N ASN A 180 12.58 14.55 -18.27
CA ASN A 180 13.27 15.32 -19.29
C ASN A 180 14.58 14.61 -19.64
N ARG A 181 14.78 14.25 -20.91
CA ARG A 181 15.96 13.51 -21.38
C ARG A 181 17.28 14.27 -21.27
N ILE A 182 17.25 15.61 -21.15
CA ILE A 182 18.45 16.45 -21.03
C ILE A 182 18.83 16.63 -19.56
N THR A 183 17.85 16.93 -18.70
CA THR A 183 18.12 17.21 -17.28
C THR A 183 18.01 15.97 -16.39
N GLU A 184 17.48 14.86 -16.93
CA GLU A 184 17.15 13.61 -16.22
C GLU A 184 16.18 13.77 -15.05
N GLN A 185 15.51 14.92 -14.96
CA GLN A 185 14.56 15.22 -13.90
C GLN A 185 13.14 14.80 -14.28
N SER A 186 12.37 14.36 -13.29
CA SER A 186 10.93 14.10 -13.45
C SER A 186 10.23 15.33 -14.03
N LEU A 187 9.33 15.11 -14.99
CA LEU A 187 8.49 16.16 -15.55
C LEU A 187 7.44 16.64 -14.55
N PHE A 188 6.99 15.76 -13.65
CA PHE A 188 6.01 16.13 -12.62
C PHE A 188 6.16 15.30 -11.34
N PRO A 189 7.21 15.60 -10.53
CA PRO A 189 7.61 14.75 -9.40
C PRO A 189 6.54 14.59 -8.32
N ASP A 190 5.63 15.55 -8.21
CA ASP A 190 4.54 15.55 -7.22
C ASP A 190 3.45 14.50 -7.54
N HIS A 191 3.50 13.91 -8.73
CA HIS A 191 2.54 12.93 -9.25
C HIS A 191 3.20 11.62 -9.67
N ASP A 192 4.50 11.47 -9.44
CA ASP A 192 5.18 10.20 -9.68
C ASP A 192 4.73 9.17 -8.63
N LEU A 193 4.35 8.00 -9.12
CA LEU A 193 3.83 6.89 -8.35
C LEU A 193 4.89 5.80 -8.23
N GLU A 194 5.28 5.52 -7.00
CA GLU A 194 6.20 4.43 -6.67
C GLU A 194 5.36 3.16 -6.41
N ILE A 195 5.25 2.30 -7.42
CA ILE A 195 4.43 1.09 -7.34
C ILE A 195 5.31 -0.10 -7.04
N ILE A 196 5.24 -0.61 -5.81
CA ILE A 196 5.90 -1.86 -5.42
C ILE A 196 4.95 -3.02 -5.74
N PHE A 197 5.47 -4.06 -6.40
CA PHE A 197 4.66 -5.22 -6.78
C PHE A 197 4.52 -6.20 -5.60
N ASP A 198 3.27 -6.62 -5.37
CA ASP A 198 2.83 -7.67 -4.44
C ASP A 198 2.58 -9.01 -5.16
N VAL A 199 2.67 -9.00 -6.50
CA VAL A 199 2.56 -10.18 -7.35
C VAL A 199 3.63 -10.15 -8.44
N GLU A 200 4.00 -11.33 -8.92
CA GLU A 200 4.91 -11.48 -10.04
C GLU A 200 4.28 -10.94 -11.34
N ILE A 201 4.91 -9.92 -11.91
CA ILE A 201 4.60 -9.38 -13.23
C ILE A 201 5.64 -9.94 -14.20
N THR A 202 5.18 -10.63 -15.25
CA THR A 202 6.08 -11.24 -16.25
C THR A 202 6.14 -10.40 -17.53
N MET A 203 7.12 -10.70 -18.40
CA MET A 203 7.17 -10.12 -19.75
C MET A 203 5.88 -10.40 -20.55
N ASN A 204 5.24 -11.55 -20.36
CA ASN A 204 3.97 -11.85 -21.00
C ASN A 204 2.84 -10.93 -20.48
N ASP A 205 2.85 -10.58 -19.20
CA ASP A 205 1.90 -9.61 -18.65
C ASP A 205 2.09 -8.23 -19.29
N LEU A 206 3.33 -7.76 -19.43
CA LEU A 206 3.64 -6.51 -20.12
C LEU A 206 3.18 -6.53 -21.59
N ARG A 207 3.35 -7.66 -22.28
CA ARG A 207 2.86 -7.85 -23.65
C ARG A 207 1.34 -7.73 -23.73
N MET A 208 0.61 -8.32 -22.79
CA MET A 208 -0.85 -8.22 -22.73
C MET A 208 -1.31 -6.81 -22.38
N ILE A 209 -0.63 -6.12 -21.44
CA ILE A 209 -0.88 -4.71 -21.12
C ILE A 209 -0.65 -3.82 -22.35
N ASN A 210 0.44 -4.05 -23.10
CA ASN A 210 0.71 -3.33 -24.34
C ASN A 210 -0.34 -3.60 -25.42
N LYS A 211 -0.84 -4.84 -25.54
CA LYS A 211 -1.96 -5.17 -26.43
C LYS A 211 -3.21 -4.37 -26.04
N LEU A 212 -3.53 -4.31 -24.75
CA LEU A 212 -4.67 -3.53 -24.25
C LEU A 212 -4.50 -2.02 -24.55
N ARG A 213 -3.34 -1.44 -24.20
CA ARG A 213 -3.01 -0.03 -24.47
C ARG A 213 -3.05 0.31 -25.95
N HIS A 214 -2.59 -0.61 -26.81
CA HIS A 214 -2.68 -0.46 -28.26
C HIS A 214 -4.14 -0.32 -28.72
N TRP A 215 -5.02 -1.23 -28.32
CA TRP A 215 -6.43 -1.16 -28.69
C TRP A 215 -7.14 0.06 -28.10
N MET A 216 -6.77 0.49 -26.88
CA MET A 216 -7.27 1.75 -26.30
C MET A 216 -6.88 2.96 -27.14
N ASN A 217 -5.62 3.04 -27.61
CA ASN A 217 -5.20 4.11 -28.52
C ASN A 217 -5.95 4.04 -29.85
N VAL A 218 -6.10 2.84 -30.45
CA VAL A 218 -6.88 2.67 -31.68
C VAL A 218 -8.31 3.19 -31.48
N ALA A 219 -8.93 2.89 -30.34
CA ALA A 219 -10.27 3.36 -30.01
C ALA A 219 -10.38 4.89 -29.92
N MET A 220 -9.40 5.54 -29.30
CA MET A 220 -9.40 7.00 -29.15
C MET A 220 -9.23 7.74 -30.48
N HIS A 221 -8.64 7.08 -31.49
CA HIS A 221 -8.39 7.66 -32.81
C HIS A 221 -9.52 7.43 -33.82
N PHE A 222 -10.63 6.78 -33.43
CA PHE A 222 -11.75 6.53 -34.35
C PHE A 222 -12.37 7.82 -34.90
N ASN A 223 -12.42 8.89 -34.12
CA ASN A 223 -13.00 10.17 -34.55
C ASN A 223 -12.11 10.98 -35.50
N ASN A 224 -10.83 10.62 -35.67
CA ASN A 224 -9.89 11.40 -36.46
C ASN A 224 -9.73 10.89 -37.90
N ARG A 225 -10.50 9.85 -38.27
CA ARG A 225 -10.48 9.27 -39.62
C ARG A 225 -11.85 9.40 -40.28
N SER A 226 -11.94 10.44 -41.10
CA SER A 226 -12.74 10.52 -42.34
C SER A 226 -14.24 10.74 -42.20
N GLU A 227 -14.70 11.92 -42.62
CA GLU A 227 -16.08 12.30 -42.96
C GLU A 227 -16.69 11.45 -44.13
N ILE A 228 -16.02 10.36 -44.55
CA ILE A 228 -16.29 9.61 -45.79
C ILE A 228 -16.31 8.08 -45.58
N VAL A 229 -16.44 7.58 -44.35
CA VAL A 229 -16.54 6.12 -44.12
C VAL A 229 -17.99 5.75 -43.81
N ASP A 230 -18.46 4.67 -44.44
CA ASP A 230 -19.76 4.04 -44.20
C ASP A 230 -20.01 3.79 -42.70
N ASP A 231 -21.15 4.23 -42.18
CA ASP A 231 -21.52 4.18 -40.77
C ASP A 231 -21.51 2.73 -40.23
N GLU A 232 -21.88 1.75 -41.06
CA GLU A 232 -21.84 0.32 -40.70
C GLU A 232 -20.40 -0.16 -40.48
N ALA A 233 -19.46 0.21 -41.35
CA ALA A 233 -18.06 -0.16 -41.21
C ALA A 233 -17.42 0.46 -39.95
N HIS A 234 -17.81 1.69 -39.61
CA HIS A 234 -17.39 2.32 -38.34
C HIS A 234 -17.94 1.61 -37.11
N HIS A 235 -19.21 1.19 -37.18
CA HIS A 235 -19.87 0.46 -36.10
C HIS A 235 -19.16 -0.89 -35.84
N ASP A 236 -18.87 -1.65 -36.90
CA ASP A 236 -18.19 -2.94 -36.80
C ASP A 236 -16.76 -2.81 -36.27
N MET A 237 -16.01 -1.79 -36.71
CA MET A 237 -14.68 -1.51 -36.16
C MET A 237 -14.73 -1.14 -34.68
N THR A 238 -15.73 -0.36 -34.28
CA THR A 238 -15.93 0.03 -32.87
C THR A 238 -16.24 -1.19 -32.01
N ILE A 239 -17.17 -2.05 -32.44
CA ILE A 239 -17.52 -3.29 -31.74
C ILE A 239 -16.30 -4.21 -31.64
N ASN A 240 -15.56 -4.41 -32.74
CA ASN A 240 -14.36 -5.23 -32.73
C ASN A 240 -13.35 -4.69 -31.71
N CYS A 241 -13.09 -3.39 -31.71
CA CYS A 241 -12.16 -2.78 -30.77
C CYS A 241 -12.62 -2.90 -29.32
N GLN A 242 -13.90 -2.67 -29.02
CA GLN A 242 -14.47 -2.89 -27.70
C GLN A 242 -14.31 -4.34 -27.24
N ASN A 243 -14.55 -5.31 -28.13
CA ASN A 243 -14.35 -6.72 -27.84
C ASN A 243 -12.87 -7.06 -27.59
N GLN A 244 -11.94 -6.50 -28.37
CA GLN A 244 -10.50 -6.69 -28.16
C GLN A 244 -10.04 -6.09 -26.83
N ILE A 245 -10.51 -4.89 -26.47
CA ILE A 245 -10.24 -4.25 -25.18
C ILE A 245 -10.80 -5.11 -24.05
N LYS A 246 -12.06 -5.53 -24.15
CA LYS A 246 -12.74 -6.35 -23.13
C LYS A 246 -12.01 -7.68 -22.90
N ASN A 247 -11.62 -8.36 -23.96
CA ASN A 247 -10.91 -9.63 -23.87
C ASN A 247 -9.49 -9.44 -23.30
N ALA A 248 -8.73 -8.47 -23.82
CA ALA A 248 -7.39 -8.18 -23.30
C ALA A 248 -7.42 -7.73 -21.82
N PHE A 249 -8.43 -6.94 -21.43
CA PHE A 249 -8.63 -6.54 -20.04
C PHE A 249 -8.93 -7.75 -19.15
N LYS A 250 -9.79 -8.67 -19.60
CA LYS A 250 -10.07 -9.91 -18.88
C LYS A 250 -8.82 -10.76 -18.70
N ASP A 251 -8.04 -10.94 -19.77
CA ASP A 251 -6.80 -11.72 -19.76
C ASP A 251 -5.76 -11.14 -18.79
N VAL A 252 -5.70 -9.82 -18.66
CA VAL A 252 -4.79 -9.15 -17.72
C VAL A 252 -5.32 -9.22 -16.29
N ILE A 253 -6.55 -8.80 -16.04
CA ILE A 253 -7.06 -8.59 -14.67
C ILE A 253 -7.42 -9.90 -13.96
N TYR A 254 -8.00 -10.87 -14.65
CA TYR A 254 -8.46 -12.12 -14.03
C TYR A 254 -7.42 -13.23 -14.00
N LYS A 255 -6.23 -13.02 -14.57
CA LYS A 255 -5.12 -13.96 -14.46
C LYS A 255 -4.64 -14.07 -13.01
N THR A 256 -4.65 -15.27 -12.47
CA THR A 256 -4.05 -15.59 -11.16
C THR A 256 -2.52 -15.47 -11.25
N ARG A 257 -1.92 -14.72 -10.33
CA ARG A 257 -0.47 -14.47 -10.28
C ARG A 257 0.12 -14.98 -8.98
N LYS A 258 1.39 -15.38 -9.05
CA LYS A 258 2.17 -15.75 -7.87
C LYS A 258 2.39 -14.50 -7.01
N LYS A 259 2.15 -14.61 -5.72
CA LYS A 259 2.44 -13.52 -4.78
C LYS A 259 3.95 -13.41 -4.59
N ILE A 260 4.42 -12.19 -4.43
CA ILE A 260 5.81 -11.89 -4.07
C ILE A 260 5.81 -10.98 -2.85
N GLU A 261 6.84 -11.11 -2.02
CA GLU A 261 7.06 -10.16 -0.95
C GLU A 261 7.56 -8.83 -1.53
N PRO A 262 6.99 -7.69 -1.13
CA PRO A 262 7.47 -6.38 -1.55
C PRO A 262 8.95 -6.21 -1.23
N VAL A 263 9.78 -5.96 -2.25
CA VAL A 263 11.21 -5.71 -2.07
C VAL A 263 11.46 -4.20 -2.13
N PRO A 264 11.97 -3.57 -1.06
CA PRO A 264 12.35 -2.17 -1.11
C PRO A 264 13.53 -1.99 -2.07
N VAL A 265 13.47 -0.97 -2.91
CA VAL A 265 14.52 -0.66 -3.88
C VAL A 265 15.09 0.72 -3.57
N SER A 266 16.39 0.79 -3.32
CA SER A 266 17.12 2.05 -3.13
C SER A 266 16.96 2.96 -4.35
N ASN A 267 16.73 4.26 -4.14
CA ASN A 267 16.48 5.25 -5.20
C ASN A 267 15.30 4.90 -6.14
N PHE A 268 14.22 4.32 -5.63
CA PHE A 268 13.04 3.95 -6.44
C PHE A 268 12.50 5.12 -7.27
N ASN A 269 12.49 6.32 -6.70
CA ASN A 269 11.94 7.56 -7.25
C ASN A 269 12.74 8.21 -8.39
N LYS A 270 13.93 7.72 -8.72
CA LYS A 270 14.74 8.28 -9.81
C LYS A 270 14.33 7.67 -11.15
N TRP A 271 14.13 8.51 -12.16
CA TRP A 271 13.97 8.09 -13.55
C TRP A 271 15.34 7.79 -14.19
N ASN A 272 15.31 7.18 -15.37
CA ASN A 272 16.49 6.87 -16.19
C ASN A 272 17.54 6.01 -15.49
N ARG A 273 17.11 4.99 -14.72
CA ARG A 273 18.04 4.21 -13.89
C ARG A 273 18.84 3.16 -14.64
N TYR A 274 18.38 2.75 -15.80
CA TYR A 274 18.93 1.64 -16.56
C TYR A 274 19.46 2.14 -17.89
N ASP A 275 20.52 1.52 -18.38
CA ASP A 275 21.02 1.76 -19.73
C ASP A 275 19.95 1.40 -20.76
N GLU A 276 19.86 2.19 -21.84
CA GLU A 276 18.92 1.98 -22.94
C GLU A 276 19.09 0.59 -23.58
N THR A 277 20.30 0.02 -23.52
CA THR A 277 20.63 -1.32 -24.03
C THR A 277 19.85 -2.45 -23.35
N LEU A 278 19.43 -2.26 -22.09
CA LEU A 278 18.68 -3.25 -21.30
C LEU A 278 17.18 -3.24 -21.61
N PHE A 279 16.70 -2.26 -22.37
CA PHE A 279 15.29 -2.17 -22.71
C PHE A 279 14.98 -2.93 -23.99
N LEU A 280 14.06 -3.88 -23.88
CA LEU A 280 13.52 -4.61 -25.01
C LEU A 280 12.58 -3.73 -25.81
N VAL A 281 12.83 -3.62 -27.11
CA VAL A 281 12.01 -2.85 -28.04
C VAL A 281 10.66 -3.56 -28.25
N PRO A 282 9.51 -2.89 -28.10
CA PRO A 282 8.22 -3.48 -28.43
C PRO A 282 8.18 -3.91 -29.91
N ALA A 283 7.72 -5.13 -30.18
CA ALA A 283 7.70 -5.72 -31.54
C ALA A 283 6.96 -4.89 -32.61
N ARG A 284 6.13 -3.93 -32.20
CA ARG A 284 5.49 -2.95 -33.08
C ARG A 284 5.52 -1.60 -32.39
N GLU A 285 6.60 -0.84 -32.60
CA GLU A 285 6.60 0.56 -32.23
C GLU A 285 5.55 1.27 -33.10
N THR A 286 4.44 1.68 -32.48
CA THR A 286 3.42 2.45 -33.20
C THR A 286 4.01 3.84 -33.42
N SER A 287 4.56 4.07 -34.61
CA SER A 287 5.27 5.28 -35.05
C SER A 287 4.48 6.60 -34.98
N ARG A 288 3.28 6.59 -34.39
CA ARG A 288 2.44 7.78 -34.25
C ARG A 288 2.81 8.52 -32.97
N LYS A 289 3.30 9.75 -33.15
CA LYS A 289 3.70 10.71 -32.10
C LYS A 289 2.56 11.15 -31.14
N SER A 290 1.34 10.65 -31.30
CA SER A 290 0.12 11.13 -30.61
C SER A 290 -0.66 10.03 -29.89
N ASN A 291 0.02 9.05 -29.28
CA ASN A 291 -0.65 8.02 -28.49
C ASN A 291 -0.70 8.46 -27.02
N VAL A 292 -1.91 8.53 -26.45
CA VAL A 292 -2.14 8.85 -25.03
C VAL A 292 -1.51 7.77 -24.14
N TYR A 293 -1.58 6.51 -24.57
CA TYR A 293 -1.02 5.36 -23.86
C TYR A 293 0.22 4.82 -24.60
N GLY A 294 1.39 5.41 -24.36
CA GLY A 294 2.66 4.90 -24.92
C GLY A 294 2.87 3.41 -24.60
N LEU A 295 3.41 2.63 -25.54
CA LEU A 295 3.68 1.22 -25.24
C LEU A 295 4.86 1.11 -24.27
N HIS A 296 4.70 0.25 -23.29
CA HIS A 296 5.69 -0.04 -22.26
C HIS A 296 6.90 -0.73 -22.85
N LYS A 297 8.09 -0.26 -22.45
CA LYS A 297 9.35 -0.95 -22.71
C LYS A 297 9.62 -1.94 -21.58
N ALA A 298 9.86 -3.20 -21.93
CA ALA A 298 10.23 -4.21 -20.94
C ALA A 298 11.73 -4.10 -20.64
N LEU A 299 12.13 -4.32 -19.40
CA LEU A 299 13.54 -4.49 -19.04
C LEU A 299 13.90 -5.96 -19.21
N GLU A 300 15.04 -6.25 -19.83
CA GLU A 300 15.57 -7.61 -19.91
C GLU A 300 15.83 -8.15 -18.48
N LEU A 301 15.50 -9.41 -18.27
CA LEU A 301 15.71 -10.09 -17.00
C LEU A 301 16.89 -11.06 -17.13
N ASN A 302 17.70 -11.12 -16.08
CA ASN A 302 18.82 -12.04 -16.02
C ASN A 302 18.32 -13.47 -15.75
N GLU A 303 19.10 -14.47 -16.15
CA GLU A 303 18.77 -15.87 -15.84
C GLU A 303 18.77 -16.11 -14.34
N LYS A 304 17.81 -16.90 -13.87
CA LYS A 304 17.64 -17.16 -12.45
C LYS A 304 18.65 -18.20 -11.98
N ASN A 305 19.48 -17.82 -11.01
CA ASN A 305 20.42 -18.71 -10.35
C ASN A 305 19.99 -18.90 -8.88
N ASP A 306 19.15 -19.90 -8.64
CA ASP A 306 18.56 -20.17 -7.32
C ASP A 306 19.62 -20.35 -6.21
N ARG A 307 20.74 -21.01 -6.54
CA ARG A 307 21.82 -21.25 -5.58
C ARG A 307 22.51 -19.95 -5.19
N LEU A 308 22.74 -19.06 -6.15
CA LEU A 308 23.38 -17.77 -5.90
C LEU A 308 22.44 -16.83 -5.13
N GLU A 309 21.16 -16.77 -5.51
CA GLU A 309 20.12 -16.03 -4.78
C GLU A 309 20.03 -16.48 -3.31
N GLU A 310 20.06 -17.79 -3.06
CA GLU A 310 20.02 -18.34 -1.71
C GLU A 310 21.28 -17.97 -0.89
N ILE A 311 22.46 -18.01 -1.51
CA ILE A 311 23.71 -17.60 -0.86
C ILE A 311 23.67 -16.11 -0.51
N ILE A 312 23.23 -15.24 -1.42
CA ILE A 312 23.15 -13.79 -1.19
C ILE A 312 22.15 -13.47 -0.08
N LYS A 313 20.96 -14.08 -0.12
CA LYS A 313 19.96 -13.91 0.94
C LYS A 313 20.53 -14.32 2.30
N HIS A 314 21.21 -15.47 2.35
CA HIS A 314 21.84 -15.94 3.57
C HIS A 314 22.95 -15.00 4.07
N LEU A 315 23.78 -14.45 3.18
CA LEU A 315 24.81 -13.47 3.57
C LEU A 315 24.21 -12.21 4.17
N LEU A 316 23.10 -11.70 3.63
CA LEU A 316 22.38 -10.55 4.19
C LEU A 316 21.77 -10.88 5.56
N GLU A 317 21.22 -12.08 5.75
CA GLU A 317 20.74 -12.55 7.05
C GLU A 317 21.88 -12.58 8.08
N LEU A 318 23.06 -13.09 7.70
CA LEU A 318 24.25 -13.08 8.58
C LEU A 318 24.68 -11.67 8.96
N GLU A 319 24.69 -10.73 8.00
CA GLU A 319 25.01 -9.33 8.29
C GLU A 319 23.98 -8.68 9.23
N ALA A 320 22.68 -8.92 9.01
CA ALA A 320 21.63 -8.40 9.87
C ALA A 320 21.77 -8.92 11.31
N LEU A 321 22.04 -10.21 11.48
CA LEU A 321 22.32 -10.83 12.79
C LEU A 321 23.58 -10.23 13.44
N ALA A 322 24.61 -9.94 12.65
CA ALA A 322 25.83 -9.32 13.16
C ALA A 322 25.60 -7.89 13.69
N HIS A 323 24.60 -7.16 13.21
CA HIS A 323 24.28 -5.79 13.66
C HIS A 323 23.44 -5.74 14.96
N GLN A 324 22.89 -6.86 15.44
CA GLN A 324 22.11 -6.90 16.69
C GLN A 324 22.99 -6.64 17.94
N ASP A 325 22.41 -6.11 19.03
CA ASP A 325 23.16 -5.86 20.28
C ASP A 325 23.53 -7.21 20.94
N PRO A 326 24.82 -7.51 21.15
CA PRO A 326 25.28 -8.74 21.81
C PRO A 326 24.75 -8.95 23.23
N ARG A 327 24.23 -7.90 23.89
CA ARG A 327 23.71 -7.94 25.26
C ARG A 327 22.22 -8.25 25.34
N GLU A 328 21.49 -8.08 24.24
CA GLU A 328 20.04 -8.21 24.20
C GLU A 328 19.56 -9.54 23.58
N ALA A 329 20.41 -10.22 22.79
CA ALA A 329 20.04 -11.45 22.09
C ALA A 329 21.07 -12.58 22.23
N THR A 330 20.65 -13.70 22.83
CA THR A 330 21.38 -14.98 22.75
C THR A 330 21.09 -15.61 21.40
N ILE A 331 22.02 -15.48 20.44
CA ILE A 331 21.86 -16.07 19.11
C ILE A 331 22.16 -17.57 19.17
N ALA A 332 21.25 -18.39 18.64
CA ALA A 332 21.46 -19.82 18.42
C ALA A 332 22.63 -20.06 17.45
N PRO A 333 23.25 -21.26 17.40
CA PRO A 333 24.34 -21.53 16.46
C PRO A 333 23.95 -21.16 15.02
N VAL A 334 24.73 -20.29 14.38
CA VAL A 334 24.46 -19.83 13.01
C VAL A 334 25.38 -20.56 12.05
N TYR A 335 24.80 -21.28 11.09
CA TYR A 335 25.58 -21.99 10.07
C TYR A 335 25.81 -21.10 8.85
N CYS A 336 27.07 -20.79 8.55
CA CYS A 336 27.44 -20.02 7.36
C CYS A 336 27.48 -20.93 6.12
N LYS A 337 26.51 -20.80 5.22
CA LYS A 337 26.41 -21.59 3.97
C LYS A 337 27.57 -21.33 2.99
N LEU A 338 28.24 -20.18 3.08
CA LEU A 338 29.39 -19.85 2.23
C LEU A 338 30.67 -20.55 2.72
N CYS A 339 30.90 -20.52 4.03
CA CYS A 339 32.10 -21.10 4.62
C CYS A 339 31.95 -22.57 5.01
N LEU A 340 30.71 -23.05 5.11
CA LEU A 340 30.30 -24.36 5.63
C LEU A 340 30.71 -24.57 7.09
N THR A 341 30.66 -23.51 7.89
CA THR A 341 31.11 -23.47 9.29
C THR A 341 30.00 -22.96 10.21
N GLU A 342 29.85 -23.60 11.36
CA GLU A 342 28.96 -23.16 12.43
C GLU A 342 29.65 -22.10 13.31
N VAL A 343 28.94 -21.01 13.58
CA VAL A 343 29.46 -19.87 14.35
C VAL A 343 28.52 -19.58 15.51
N ASN A 344 29.07 -19.57 16.73
CA ASN A 344 28.31 -19.42 17.96
C ASN A 344 28.49 -18.01 18.54
N GLY A 345 27.39 -17.26 18.63
CA GLY A 345 27.35 -15.93 19.25
C GLY A 345 27.77 -14.78 18.32
N ILE A 346 27.24 -13.57 18.61
CA ILE A 346 27.35 -12.39 17.74
C ILE A 346 28.80 -11.95 17.53
N ILE A 347 29.61 -11.98 18.59
CA ILE A 347 31.02 -11.53 18.53
C ILE A 347 31.83 -12.42 17.59
N ASN A 348 31.63 -13.74 17.67
CA ASN A 348 32.29 -14.70 16.79
C ASN A 348 31.76 -14.59 15.36
N LEU A 349 30.47 -14.28 15.17
CA LEU A 349 29.90 -14.01 13.85
C LEU A 349 30.55 -12.79 13.21
N ARG A 350 30.73 -11.68 13.95
CA ARG A 350 31.46 -10.50 13.47
C ARG A 350 32.90 -10.84 13.09
N ALA A 351 33.60 -11.57 13.96
CA ALA A 351 34.97 -12.00 13.68
C ALA A 351 35.05 -12.92 12.43
N HIS A 352 34.06 -13.81 12.25
CA HIS A 352 33.95 -14.67 11.08
C HIS A 352 33.74 -13.87 9.79
N LEU A 353 32.79 -12.94 9.77
CA LEU A 353 32.50 -12.10 8.60
C LEU A 353 33.70 -11.23 8.20
N CYS A 354 34.49 -10.77 9.17
CA CYS A 354 35.73 -10.04 8.93
C CYS A 354 36.96 -10.92 8.61
N SER A 355 36.83 -12.25 8.66
CA SER A 355 37.96 -13.15 8.43
C SER A 355 38.43 -13.15 6.97
N GLU A 356 39.73 -13.36 6.76
CA GLU A 356 40.31 -13.49 5.41
C GLU A 356 39.70 -14.66 4.62
N GLN A 357 39.35 -15.76 5.30
CA GLN A 357 38.72 -16.91 4.65
C GLN A 357 37.31 -16.59 4.12
N HIS A 358 36.51 -15.85 4.89
CA HIS A 358 35.17 -15.46 4.47
C HIS A 358 35.23 -14.46 3.32
N THR A 359 36.03 -13.41 3.47
CA THR A 359 36.21 -12.37 2.45
C THR A 359 36.82 -12.91 1.15
N ALA A 360 37.75 -13.87 1.22
CA ALA A 360 38.27 -14.55 0.03
C ALA A 360 37.17 -15.35 -0.69
N LYS A 361 36.36 -16.13 0.04
CA LYS A 361 35.24 -16.89 -0.55
C LYS A 361 34.16 -15.99 -1.16
N GLN A 362 33.89 -14.84 -0.55
CA GLN A 362 32.99 -13.83 -1.15
C GLN A 362 33.54 -13.27 -2.46
N ARG A 363 34.86 -13.00 -2.52
CA ARG A 363 35.51 -12.51 -3.75
C ARG A 363 35.57 -13.55 -4.87
N MET A 364 35.53 -14.85 -4.55
CA MET A 364 35.47 -15.92 -5.54
C MET A 364 34.09 -16.05 -6.21
N ILE A 365 33.04 -15.46 -5.62
CA ILE A 365 31.72 -15.39 -6.25
C ILE A 365 31.76 -14.22 -7.25
N ASP A 366 32.14 -14.53 -8.48
CA ASP A 366 32.12 -13.56 -9.56
C ASP A 366 30.68 -13.33 -10.05
N THR A 367 30.13 -12.20 -9.66
CA THR A 367 28.81 -11.69 -10.09
C THR A 367 28.95 -10.69 -11.24
N THR A 368 30.18 -10.35 -11.66
CA THR A 368 30.40 -9.30 -12.66
C THR A 368 30.00 -9.74 -14.06
N ALA A 369 30.18 -11.01 -14.41
CA ALA A 369 29.76 -11.57 -15.70
C ALA A 369 28.23 -11.67 -15.84
N GLU A 370 27.52 -11.97 -14.76
CA GLU A 370 26.05 -12.18 -14.77
C GLU A 370 25.25 -10.91 -14.43
N PHE A 371 25.78 -10.01 -13.59
CA PHE A 371 25.04 -8.87 -13.03
C PHE A 371 25.76 -7.52 -13.21
N GLY A 372 26.95 -7.49 -13.81
CA GLY A 372 27.71 -6.26 -14.11
C GLY A 372 28.35 -5.57 -12.90
N GLU A 373 28.13 -6.07 -11.69
CA GLU A 373 28.69 -5.54 -10.44
C GLU A 373 29.28 -6.66 -9.59
N ASN A 374 30.24 -6.34 -8.72
CA ASN A 374 30.84 -7.30 -7.80
C ASN A 374 29.93 -7.55 -6.58
N LEU A 375 30.04 -8.75 -5.99
CA LEU A 375 29.16 -9.20 -4.91
C LEU A 375 29.13 -8.21 -3.73
N HIS A 376 30.26 -7.59 -3.42
CA HIS A 376 30.34 -6.58 -2.37
C HIS A 376 29.44 -5.37 -2.63
N LYS A 377 29.46 -4.82 -3.86
CA LYS A 377 28.63 -3.68 -4.24
C LYS A 377 27.15 -4.06 -4.35
N LEU A 378 26.87 -5.28 -4.78
CA LEU A 378 25.53 -5.86 -4.77
C LEU A 378 24.99 -5.99 -3.35
N MET A 379 25.80 -6.49 -2.41
CA MET A 379 25.47 -6.55 -0.98
C MET A 379 25.30 -5.16 -0.36
N GLU A 380 26.16 -4.18 -0.68
CA GLU A 380 25.98 -2.79 -0.23
C GLU A 380 24.69 -2.15 -0.75
N THR A 381 24.29 -2.46 -1.99
CA THR A 381 23.02 -1.97 -2.57
C THR A 381 21.81 -2.62 -1.92
N LEU A 382 21.98 -3.86 -1.44
CA LEU A 382 20.97 -4.65 -0.72
C LEU A 382 20.90 -4.34 0.79
N ARG A 383 21.91 -3.67 1.36
CA ARG A 383 21.86 -3.15 2.73
C ARG A 383 20.82 -2.03 2.79
N LEU A 384 19.74 -2.27 3.53
CA LEU A 384 18.72 -1.27 3.87
C LEU A 384 19.18 -0.36 5.01
#